data_AF-A0A843YSL4-F1
#
_entry.id   AF-A0A843YSL4-F1
#
_cell.length_a   1.000
_cell.length_b   1.000
_cell.length_c   1.000
_cell.angle_alpha   90.00
_cell.angle_beta   90.00
_cell.angle_gamma   90.00
#
_symmetry.space_group_name_H-M   'P 1'
#
loop_
_entity.id
_entity.type
_entity.pdbx_description
1 polymer ?
#
loop_
_entity_poly.entity_id
_entity_poly.type
_entity_poly.pdbx_seq_one_letter_code
_entity_poly.pdbx_strand_id
1 'polypeptide(L)'
;MLQAQMIFHRTFNEGRSMRIKYSLLLAAALALSACSTQKNTEDLSKYTAMKVVNVPMAYVSLNCFAHKGVGYIYSYSVQEPFSKRMANGLDCGGTVAAGYMLPKQWQPGMKVKVRWKPNGRDWIEKTTTIRKYAEAGTLYVHFFQNDEVRVVSSPLYGSESPLHPILKDVVIAPPEEE
;
A
#
# COMPACT_ATOMS: atom_id res chain seq x y z
N MET A 1 18.92 -90.90 24.02
CA MET A 1 19.62 -89.90 24.86
C MET A 1 19.56 -88.59 24.11
N LEU A 2 19.12 -87.44 24.63
CA LEU A 2 18.67 -87.02 25.95
C LEU A 2 17.99 -85.64 25.75
N GLN A 3 17.03 -85.32 26.63
CA GLN A 3 16.52 -83.97 26.96
C GLN A 3 15.57 -83.29 25.95
N ALA A 4 14.56 -82.53 26.36
CA ALA A 4 13.90 -82.27 27.65
C ALA A 4 12.70 -81.32 27.38
N GLN A 5 11.61 -81.48 28.15
CA GLN A 5 10.74 -80.45 28.77
C GLN A 5 10.18 -79.28 27.92
N MET A 6 9.00 -78.69 28.15
CA MET A 6 7.83 -78.91 29.03
C MET A 6 6.71 -77.98 28.51
N ILE A 7 5.48 -78.51 28.43
CA ILE A 7 4.20 -78.01 28.99
C ILE A 7 4.01 -76.48 29.15
N PHE A 8 2.96 -75.89 28.54
CA PHE A 8 1.75 -75.39 29.26
C PHE A 8 0.73 -74.73 28.30
N HIS A 9 -0.50 -75.22 28.34
CA HIS A 9 -1.70 -74.52 27.88
C HIS A 9 -2.16 -73.51 28.94
N ARG A 10 -2.48 -72.28 28.54
CA ARG A 10 -3.64 -71.54 29.05
C ARG A 10 -4.06 -70.41 28.12
N THR A 11 -5.35 -70.33 27.91
CA THR A 11 -6.12 -69.49 26.99
C THR A 11 -6.41 -68.11 27.58
N PHE A 12 -6.43 -67.04 26.76
CA PHE A 12 -7.27 -65.86 27.05
C PHE A 12 -7.50 -64.93 25.83
N ASN A 13 -8.74 -64.94 25.31
CA ASN A 13 -9.62 -63.78 25.11
C ASN A 13 -9.12 -62.55 24.28
N GLU A 14 -9.40 -62.50 22.97
CA GLU A 14 -9.06 -61.34 22.11
C GLU A 14 -10.14 -61.01 21.06
N GLY A 15 -11.42 -60.89 21.47
CA GLY A 15 -12.55 -60.64 20.57
C GLY A 15 -13.30 -59.31 20.74
N ARG A 16 -12.99 -58.49 21.75
CA ARG A 16 -13.85 -57.35 22.17
C ARG A 16 -13.27 -55.95 21.95
N SER A 17 -11.99 -55.84 21.56
CA SER A 17 -11.25 -54.56 21.52
C SER A 17 -11.42 -53.76 20.22
N MET A 18 -11.73 -54.41 19.09
CA MET A 18 -11.69 -53.74 17.79
C MET A 18 -12.96 -52.96 17.42
N ARG A 19 -14.15 -53.32 17.93
CA ARG A 19 -15.41 -52.61 17.57
C ARG A 19 -15.65 -51.32 18.34
N ILE A 20 -15.10 -51.19 19.55
CA ILE A 20 -15.27 -49.99 20.39
C ILE A 20 -14.42 -48.81 19.87
N LYS A 21 -13.25 -49.09 19.28
CA LYS A 21 -12.34 -48.06 18.76
C LYS A 21 -12.88 -47.34 17.52
N TYR A 22 -13.59 -48.04 16.63
CA TYR A 22 -14.18 -47.42 15.44
C TYR A 22 -15.46 -46.62 15.75
N SER A 23 -16.25 -47.03 16.76
CA SER A 23 -17.44 -46.27 17.17
C SER A 23 -17.10 -44.94 17.84
N LEU A 24 -15.98 -44.85 18.56
CA LEU A 24 -15.50 -43.59 19.15
C LEU A 24 -14.94 -42.61 18.10
N LEU A 25 -14.43 -43.11 16.97
CA LEU A 25 -13.90 -42.27 15.88
C LEU A 25 -15.01 -41.61 15.04
N LEU A 26 -16.18 -42.25 14.88
CA LEU A 26 -17.31 -41.65 14.14
C LEU A 26 -18.00 -40.51 14.89
N ALA A 27 -18.02 -40.55 16.24
CA ALA A 27 -18.66 -39.51 17.04
C ALA A 27 -17.86 -38.18 17.05
N ALA A 28 -16.54 -38.22 16.81
CA ALA A 28 -15.71 -37.02 16.79
C ALA A 28 -15.83 -36.20 15.49
N ALA A 29 -16.24 -36.81 14.38
CA ALA A 29 -16.33 -36.12 13.07
C ALA A 29 -17.59 -35.26 12.91
N LEU A 30 -18.65 -35.50 13.71
CA LEU A 30 -19.91 -34.76 13.62
C LEU A 30 -19.98 -33.49 14.50
N ALA A 31 -18.98 -33.26 15.36
CA ALA A 31 -18.96 -32.11 16.27
C ALA A 31 -18.36 -30.82 15.67
N LEU A 32 -17.86 -30.85 14.43
CA LEU A 32 -17.19 -29.68 13.79
C LEU A 32 -18.09 -28.90 12.81
N SER A 33 -19.35 -29.27 12.61
CA SER A 33 -20.23 -28.61 11.61
C SER A 33 -21.09 -27.46 12.13
N ALA A 34 -21.00 -27.09 13.42
CA ALA A 34 -21.81 -26.03 14.00
C ALA A 34 -20.97 -24.85 14.51
N CYS A 35 -20.13 -24.29 13.64
CA CYS A 35 -19.77 -22.88 13.68
C CYS A 35 -20.03 -22.28 12.29
N SER A 36 -21.28 -22.38 11.83
CA SER A 36 -21.77 -21.45 10.81
C SER A 36 -21.80 -20.06 11.46
N THR A 37 -20.71 -19.31 11.33
CA THR A 37 -20.77 -17.86 11.53
C THR A 37 -21.89 -17.35 10.64
N GLN A 38 -22.98 -16.87 11.24
CA GLN A 38 -23.91 -16.01 10.54
C GLN A 38 -23.06 -14.86 10.01
N LYS A 39 -22.78 -14.85 8.71
CA LYS A 39 -22.46 -13.59 8.05
C LYS A 39 -23.69 -12.74 8.30
N ASN A 40 -23.59 -11.81 9.23
CA ASN A 40 -24.39 -10.61 9.17
C ASN A 40 -24.17 -10.09 7.75
N THR A 41 -25.16 -10.31 6.89
CA THR A 41 -25.25 -9.59 5.64
C THR A 41 -25.47 -8.15 6.09
N GLU A 42 -24.38 -7.43 6.34
CA GLU A 42 -24.44 -6.00 6.54
C GLU A 42 -25.15 -5.48 5.30
N ASP A 43 -26.32 -4.90 5.55
CA ASP A 43 -27.16 -4.32 4.53
C ASP A 43 -26.35 -3.24 3.82
N LEU A 44 -25.84 -3.55 2.63
CA LEU A 44 -25.11 -2.63 1.78
C LEU A 44 -25.94 -1.37 1.49
N SER A 45 -27.28 -1.40 1.70
CA SER A 45 -28.16 -0.23 1.61
C SER A 45 -27.69 0.92 2.50
N LYS A 46 -27.07 0.63 3.65
CA LYS A 46 -26.57 1.64 4.59
C LYS A 46 -25.35 2.39 4.05
N TYR A 47 -24.60 1.79 3.11
CA TYR A 47 -23.49 2.42 2.39
C TYR A 47 -23.92 2.99 1.02
N THR A 48 -25.13 2.68 0.53
CA THR A 48 -25.66 3.18 -0.75
C THR A 48 -25.90 4.69 -0.77
N ALA A 49 -25.89 5.36 0.40
CA ALA A 49 -25.90 6.82 0.50
C ALA A 49 -24.52 7.48 0.40
N MET A 50 -23.41 6.71 0.33
CA MET A 50 -22.11 7.25 -0.02
C MET A 50 -21.99 7.18 -1.54
N LYS A 51 -22.23 8.31 -2.22
CA LYS A 51 -22.05 8.45 -3.67
C LYS A 51 -20.64 7.94 -4.02
N VAL A 52 -20.53 6.73 -4.54
CA VAL A 52 -19.27 6.17 -5.03
C VAL A 52 -18.90 6.98 -6.27
N VAL A 53 -18.11 8.03 -6.08
CA VAL A 53 -17.58 8.82 -7.17
C VAL A 53 -16.50 7.97 -7.84
N ASN A 54 -16.85 7.35 -8.97
CA ASN A 54 -15.87 6.66 -9.79
C ASN A 54 -14.98 7.70 -10.47
N VAL A 55 -13.82 7.97 -9.89
CA VAL A 55 -12.83 8.87 -10.47
C VAL A 55 -11.93 8.07 -11.41
N PRO A 56 -11.84 8.42 -12.70
CA PRO A 56 -10.92 7.73 -13.60
C PRO A 56 -9.47 8.02 -13.20
N MET A 57 -8.69 6.96 -12.96
CA MET A 57 -7.30 7.03 -12.52
C MET A 57 -6.31 6.66 -13.64
N ALA A 58 -5.07 7.12 -13.51
CA ALA A 58 -3.93 6.74 -14.31
C ALA A 58 -2.75 6.35 -13.40
N TYR A 59 -1.98 5.35 -13.82
CA TYR A 59 -0.69 5.05 -13.22
C TYR A 59 0.36 5.95 -13.85
N VAL A 60 1.00 6.78 -13.04
CA VAL A 60 2.02 7.73 -13.49
C VAL A 60 3.35 7.46 -12.81
N SER A 61 4.40 7.98 -13.44
CA SER A 61 5.73 8.04 -12.85
C SER A 61 5.79 9.09 -11.75
N LEU A 62 6.68 8.86 -10.77
CA LEU A 62 6.99 9.77 -9.69
C LEU A 62 8.44 10.21 -9.84
N ASN A 63 8.65 11.52 -9.88
CA ASN A 63 9.95 12.13 -10.01
C ASN A 63 10.07 13.29 -9.02
N CYS A 64 11.29 13.77 -8.79
CA CYS A 64 11.50 14.94 -7.93
C CYS A 64 12.58 15.86 -8.45
N PHE A 65 12.51 17.10 -7.99
CA PHE A 65 13.45 18.15 -8.32
C PHE A 65 13.80 18.95 -7.07
N ALA A 66 15.09 18.99 -6.71
CA ALA A 66 15.58 19.80 -5.62
C ALA A 66 16.05 21.15 -6.18
N HIS A 67 15.35 22.22 -5.83
CA HIS A 67 15.71 23.57 -6.27
C HIS A 67 17.00 24.06 -5.62
N LYS A 68 17.58 25.14 -6.18
CA LYS A 68 18.82 25.73 -5.67
C LYS A 68 18.73 26.02 -4.17
N GLY A 69 19.77 25.61 -3.44
CA GLY A 69 19.87 25.80 -2.00
C GLY A 69 19.21 24.69 -1.17
N VAL A 70 18.60 23.70 -1.81
CA VAL A 70 18.14 22.47 -1.15
C VAL A 70 19.24 21.42 -1.23
N GLY A 71 19.53 20.80 -0.08
CA GLY A 71 20.48 19.68 -0.03
C GLY A 71 19.95 18.44 -0.74
N TYR A 72 20.82 17.44 -0.93
CA TYR A 72 20.43 16.18 -1.55
C TYR A 72 19.26 15.50 -0.78
N ILE A 73 18.31 14.95 -1.53
CA ILE A 73 17.16 14.23 -0.99
C ILE A 73 17.38 12.74 -1.26
N TYR A 74 17.56 11.95 -0.19
CA TYR A 74 17.90 10.53 -0.29
C TYR A 74 16.71 9.64 -0.64
N SER A 75 15.52 10.04 -0.21
CA SER A 75 14.28 9.33 -0.48
C SER A 75 13.09 10.24 -0.19
N TYR A 76 11.99 9.97 -0.88
CA TYR A 76 10.73 10.63 -0.62
C TYR A 76 9.56 9.67 -0.86
N SER A 77 8.38 10.04 -0.38
CA SER A 77 7.15 9.33 -0.66
C SER A 77 5.99 10.31 -0.70
N VAL A 78 5.01 9.99 -1.54
CA VAL A 78 3.80 10.81 -1.73
C VAL A 78 2.59 9.94 -1.51
N GLN A 79 1.66 10.41 -0.67
CA GLN A 79 0.38 9.78 -0.48
C GLN A 79 -0.46 9.91 -1.75
N GLU A 80 -1.16 8.85 -2.13
CA GLU A 80 -2.14 8.95 -3.21
C GLU A 80 -3.38 9.74 -2.76
N PRO A 81 -4.06 10.49 -3.66
CA PRO A 81 -5.12 11.42 -3.25
C PRO A 81 -6.35 10.74 -2.64
N PHE A 82 -6.60 9.48 -2.99
CA PHE A 82 -7.80 8.72 -2.58
C PHE A 82 -7.47 7.40 -1.88
N SER A 83 -6.24 7.26 -1.37
CA SER A 83 -5.82 6.09 -0.64
C SER A 83 -4.88 6.47 0.51
N LYS A 84 -4.63 5.52 1.41
CA LYS A 84 -3.61 5.67 2.47
C LYS A 84 -2.23 5.20 2.01
N ARG A 85 -2.09 4.79 0.75
CA ARG A 85 -0.83 4.27 0.21
C ARG A 85 0.15 5.42 0.03
N MET A 86 1.36 5.23 0.56
CA MET A 86 2.51 6.08 0.27
C MET A 86 3.28 5.45 -0.90
N ALA A 87 3.31 6.12 -2.04
CA ALA A 87 4.16 5.74 -3.15
C ALA A 87 5.57 6.23 -2.89
N ASN A 88 6.56 5.33 -2.90
CA ASN A 88 7.95 5.67 -2.61
C ASN A 88 8.68 6.09 -3.88
N GLY A 89 9.41 7.20 -3.80
CA GLY A 89 10.46 7.57 -4.73
C GLY A 89 11.84 7.31 -4.11
N LEU A 90 12.82 7.09 -4.99
CA LEU A 90 14.23 6.99 -4.59
C LEU A 90 14.80 8.39 -4.34
N ASP A 91 16.09 8.56 -4.54
CA ASP A 91 16.75 9.85 -4.42
C ASP A 91 16.40 10.82 -5.57
N CYS A 92 16.50 12.12 -5.30
CA CYS A 92 16.34 13.13 -6.37
C CYS A 92 17.56 13.15 -7.28
N GLY A 93 17.33 12.83 -8.55
CA GLY A 93 18.36 12.58 -9.56
C GLY A 93 18.57 11.10 -9.88
N GLY A 94 17.92 10.19 -9.15
CA GLY A 94 17.99 8.74 -9.35
C GLY A 94 16.87 8.16 -10.23
N THR A 95 16.66 6.84 -10.11
CA THR A 95 15.67 6.11 -10.92
C THR A 95 14.24 6.53 -10.60
N VAL A 96 13.46 6.80 -11.67
CA VAL A 96 12.04 7.14 -11.61
C VAL A 96 11.22 5.96 -11.07
N ALA A 97 10.43 6.19 -10.02
CA ALA A 97 9.49 5.20 -9.51
C ALA A 97 8.19 5.24 -10.33
N ALA A 98 7.65 4.09 -10.71
CA ALA A 98 6.40 4.01 -11.47
C ALA A 98 5.23 3.58 -10.57
N GLY A 99 4.01 3.87 -11.01
CA GLY A 99 2.79 3.32 -10.43
C GLY A 99 2.15 4.17 -9.34
N TYR A 100 2.36 5.49 -9.35
CA TYR A 100 1.56 6.41 -8.54
C TYR A 100 0.15 6.54 -9.15
N MET A 101 -0.92 6.33 -8.35
CA MET A 101 -2.29 6.52 -8.84
C MET A 101 -2.71 7.98 -8.77
N LEU A 102 -2.84 8.60 -9.94
CA LEU A 102 -3.28 9.98 -10.10
C LEU A 102 -4.61 10.05 -10.86
N PRO A 103 -5.58 10.88 -10.45
CA PRO A 103 -6.79 11.11 -11.23
C PRO A 103 -6.45 11.62 -12.63
N LYS A 104 -7.08 11.11 -13.69
CA LYS A 104 -6.81 11.56 -15.07
C LYS A 104 -7.00 13.07 -15.25
N GLN A 105 -7.91 13.64 -14.48
CA GLN A 105 -8.17 15.08 -14.39
C GLN A 105 -8.13 15.49 -12.93
N TRP A 106 -7.57 16.66 -12.66
CA TRP A 106 -7.51 17.23 -11.32
C TRP A 106 -8.91 17.46 -10.74
N GLN A 107 -9.02 17.35 -9.41
CA GLN A 107 -10.24 17.66 -8.66
C GLN A 107 -9.98 18.66 -7.53
N PRO A 108 -10.95 19.54 -7.23
CA PRO A 108 -10.86 20.48 -6.11
C PRO A 108 -10.55 19.80 -4.78
N GLY A 109 -9.65 20.41 -4.01
CA GLY A 109 -9.32 19.94 -2.67
C GLY A 109 -8.42 18.70 -2.61
N MET A 110 -7.81 18.28 -3.73
CA MET A 110 -6.80 17.22 -3.73
C MET A 110 -5.57 17.62 -2.93
N LYS A 111 -5.47 17.09 -1.71
CA LYS A 111 -4.32 17.23 -0.82
C LYS A 111 -3.56 15.91 -0.74
N VAL A 112 -2.24 15.99 -0.73
CA VAL A 112 -1.35 14.84 -0.57
C VAL A 112 -0.33 15.12 0.52
N LYS A 113 -0.04 14.08 1.31
CA LYS A 113 1.09 14.10 2.22
C LYS A 113 2.37 13.74 1.44
N VAL A 114 3.39 14.57 1.57
CA VAL A 114 4.74 14.28 1.10
C VAL A 114 5.62 14.05 2.32
N ARG A 115 6.44 13.01 2.28
CA ARG A 115 7.46 12.69 3.29
C ARG A 115 8.81 12.56 2.62
N TRP A 116 9.87 13.17 3.14
CA TRP A 116 11.21 13.08 2.53
C TRP A 116 12.34 13.09 3.55
N LYS A 117 13.52 12.60 3.12
CA LYS A 117 14.75 12.54 3.92
C LYS A 117 15.82 13.47 3.30
N PRO A 118 15.96 14.71 3.79
CA PRO A 118 17.05 15.58 3.40
C PRO A 118 18.39 15.07 3.94
N ASN A 119 19.48 15.47 3.29
CA ASN A 119 20.83 15.17 3.75
C ASN A 119 21.09 15.70 5.16
N GLY A 120 21.63 14.85 6.04
CA GLY A 120 22.03 15.20 7.40
C GLY A 120 20.89 15.61 8.34
N ARG A 121 19.63 15.44 7.94
CA ARG A 121 18.44 15.85 8.72
C ARG A 121 17.46 14.70 8.87
N ASP A 122 16.59 14.76 9.87
CA ASP A 122 15.53 13.78 10.06
C ASP A 122 14.45 13.83 8.98
N TRP A 123 13.59 12.82 8.96
CA TRP A 123 12.46 12.77 8.04
C TRP A 123 11.51 13.95 8.28
N ILE A 124 11.06 14.57 7.20
CA ILE A 124 10.12 15.68 7.21
C ILE A 124 8.83 15.24 6.52
N GLU A 125 7.69 15.70 7.02
CA GLU A 125 6.38 15.50 6.40
C GLU A 125 5.66 16.83 6.20
N LYS A 126 5.01 17.00 5.06
CA LYS A 126 4.13 18.14 4.79
C LYS A 126 2.94 17.71 3.95
N THR A 127 1.77 18.22 4.28
CA THR A 127 0.59 18.11 3.42
C THR A 127 0.53 19.32 2.51
N THR A 128 0.36 19.11 1.21
CA THR A 128 0.26 20.16 0.20
C THR A 128 -0.79 19.79 -0.85
N THR A 129 -1.17 20.72 -1.71
CA THR A 129 -2.04 20.44 -2.86
C THR A 129 -1.23 19.95 -4.05
N ILE A 130 -1.89 19.17 -4.92
CA ILE A 130 -1.38 18.99 -6.28
C ILE A 130 -1.90 20.17 -7.10
N ARG A 131 -0.99 20.93 -7.72
CA ARG A 131 -1.37 22.03 -8.63
C ARG A 131 -2.33 21.53 -9.71
N LYS A 132 -3.31 22.36 -10.08
CA LYS A 132 -4.32 22.02 -11.09
C LYS A 132 -3.67 21.58 -12.40
N TYR A 133 -4.16 20.47 -12.96
CA TYR A 133 -3.70 19.93 -14.24
C TYR A 133 -4.89 19.45 -15.08
N ALA A 134 -4.77 19.57 -16.40
CA ALA A 134 -5.79 19.12 -17.35
C ALA A 134 -5.67 17.62 -17.66
N GLU A 135 -4.44 17.09 -17.63
CA GLU A 135 -4.11 15.70 -17.94
C GLU A 135 -3.09 15.16 -16.95
N ALA A 136 -3.32 13.94 -16.46
CA ALA A 136 -2.38 13.23 -15.62
C ALA A 136 -1.11 12.85 -16.39
N GLY A 137 0.02 13.32 -15.89
CA GLY A 137 1.36 12.96 -16.32
C GLY A 137 2.26 12.56 -15.15
N THR A 138 3.57 12.54 -15.40
CA THR A 138 4.56 12.31 -14.34
C THR A 138 4.30 13.29 -13.19
N LEU A 139 4.21 12.76 -11.97
CA LEU A 139 4.06 13.55 -10.77
C LEU A 139 5.46 14.00 -10.31
N TYR A 140 5.69 15.30 -10.28
CA TYR A 140 6.94 15.90 -9.83
C TYR A 140 6.78 16.48 -8.44
N VAL A 141 7.70 16.10 -7.55
CA VAL A 141 7.83 16.67 -6.21
C VAL A 141 8.97 17.67 -6.22
N HIS A 142 8.65 18.95 -6.12
CA HIS A 142 9.61 20.04 -6.07
C HIS A 142 9.92 20.39 -4.63
N PHE A 143 11.17 20.26 -4.23
CA PHE A 143 11.66 20.63 -2.90
C PHE A 143 12.32 22.01 -2.96
N PHE A 144 11.99 22.86 -2.00
CA PHE A 144 12.50 24.22 -1.85
C PHE A 144 13.17 24.41 -0.48
N GLN A 145 13.84 25.55 -0.30
CA GLN A 145 14.38 25.92 1.01
C GLN A 145 13.26 26.07 2.05
N ASN A 146 13.63 26.02 3.33
CA ASN A 146 12.70 26.12 4.47
C ASN A 146 11.63 25.01 4.50
N ASP A 147 11.96 23.84 3.98
CA ASP A 147 11.09 22.65 3.99
C ASP A 147 9.75 22.88 3.26
N GLU A 148 9.78 23.75 2.25
CA GLU A 148 8.69 23.95 1.32
C GLU A 148 8.70 22.88 0.22
N VAL A 149 7.50 22.43 -0.16
CA VAL A 149 7.32 21.42 -1.20
C VAL A 149 6.12 21.78 -2.09
N ARG A 150 6.24 21.56 -3.40
CA ARG A 150 5.12 21.67 -4.34
C ARG A 150 5.03 20.42 -5.19
N VAL A 151 3.80 20.01 -5.48
CA VAL A 151 3.54 18.83 -6.29
C VAL A 151 2.80 19.25 -7.54
N VAL A 152 3.33 18.86 -8.70
CA VAL A 152 2.75 19.16 -10.00
C VAL A 152 2.68 17.90 -10.85
N SER A 153 1.68 17.83 -11.73
CA SER A 153 1.65 16.81 -12.78
C SER A 153 2.11 17.44 -14.09
N SER A 154 2.99 16.75 -14.82
CA SER A 154 3.44 17.18 -16.14
C SER A 154 3.51 16.00 -17.10
N PRO A 155 2.65 15.94 -18.13
CA PRO A 155 2.63 14.82 -19.09
C PRO A 155 3.78 14.87 -20.10
N LEU A 156 4.18 16.06 -20.55
CA LEU A 156 5.11 16.21 -21.68
C LEU A 156 6.47 16.81 -21.30
N TYR A 157 6.52 17.60 -20.22
CA TYR A 157 7.68 18.44 -19.92
C TYR A 157 8.32 18.02 -18.62
N GLY A 158 9.57 17.53 -18.65
CA GLY A 158 10.36 17.27 -17.44
C GLY A 158 10.80 18.57 -16.74
N SER A 159 11.32 18.47 -15.52
CA SER A 159 11.70 19.63 -14.70
C SER A 159 12.77 20.55 -15.31
N GLU A 160 13.55 20.05 -16.28
CA GLU A 160 14.53 20.86 -17.02
C GLU A 160 13.91 21.71 -18.16
N SER A 161 12.66 21.44 -18.53
CA SER A 161 11.98 22.13 -19.61
C SER A 161 11.54 23.54 -19.17
N PRO A 162 11.71 24.57 -20.02
CA PRO A 162 11.12 25.89 -19.77
C PRO A 162 9.59 25.90 -19.83
N LEU A 163 8.97 24.80 -20.30
CA LEU A 163 7.52 24.62 -20.33
C LEU A 163 7.00 23.79 -19.13
N HIS A 164 7.87 23.46 -18.18
CA HIS A 164 7.47 22.76 -16.96
C HIS A 164 6.62 23.68 -16.06
N PRO A 165 5.60 23.17 -15.32
CA PRO A 165 4.77 23.99 -14.45
C PRO A 165 5.52 24.78 -13.35
N ILE A 166 6.71 24.33 -12.97
CA ILE A 166 7.62 25.03 -12.04
C ILE A 166 9.00 25.12 -12.70
N LEU A 167 9.45 26.33 -13.00
CA LEU A 167 10.74 26.53 -13.67
C LEU A 167 11.90 26.20 -12.74
N LYS A 168 12.96 25.61 -13.28
CA LYS A 168 14.12 25.12 -12.52
C LYS A 168 14.88 26.19 -11.72
N ASP A 169 14.85 27.43 -12.20
CA ASP A 169 15.56 28.58 -11.64
C ASP A 169 14.77 29.27 -10.52
N VAL A 170 13.51 28.89 -10.31
CA VAL A 170 12.69 29.35 -9.18
C VAL A 170 13.31 28.86 -7.87
N VAL A 171 13.57 29.78 -6.94
CA VAL A 171 14.17 29.46 -5.63
C VAL A 171 13.17 29.59 -4.47
N ILE A 172 12.13 30.40 -4.65
CA ILE A 172 11.04 30.57 -3.69
C ILE A 172 9.89 29.68 -4.14
N ALA A 173 9.38 28.84 -3.24
CA ALA A 173 8.23 28.00 -3.54
C ALA A 173 7.05 28.89 -4.00
N PRO A 174 6.46 28.65 -5.19
CA PRO A 174 5.24 29.33 -5.60
C PRO A 174 4.14 29.20 -4.54
N PRO A 175 3.16 30.09 -4.45
CA PRO A 175 2.03 29.90 -3.54
C PRO A 175 1.31 28.57 -3.80
N GLU A 176 0.70 27.98 -2.78
CA GLU A 176 -0.21 26.84 -2.96
C GLU A 176 -1.48 27.32 -3.68
N GLU A 177 -2.03 26.45 -4.53
CA GLU A 177 -3.28 26.68 -5.24
C GLU A 177 -4.34 25.74 -4.68
N GLU A 178 -5.53 26.25 -4.37
CA GLU A 178 -6.67 25.50 -3.84
C GLU A 178 -7.61 24.95 -4.93
#